data_AF-A0A4Q6BSY5-F1
#
_entry.id   AF-A0A4Q6BSY5-F1
#
_cell.length_a   1.000
_cell.length_b   1.000
_cell.length_c   1.000
_cell.angle_alpha   90.00
_cell.angle_beta   90.00
_cell.angle_gamma   90.00
#
_symmetry.space_group_name_H-M   'P 1'
#
loop_
_entity.id
_entity.type
_entity.pdbx_description
1 polymer ?
#
loop_
_entity_poly.entity_id
_entity_poly.type
_entity_poly.pdbx_seq_one_letter_code
_entity_poly.pdbx_strand_id
1 'polypeptide(L)' 'MTTAPSLKVKKIRSPRGAKVTEIDFGDGHVGIYPHAVLRGYCPCAGCQGHQGTVRFIEPVGDRQTELERIEPVGNYA' A
#
# COMPACT_ATOMS: atom_id res chain seq x y z
N MET A 1 21.80 -15.76 -13.40
CA MET A 1 21.33 -14.59 -14.15
C MET A 1 20.35 -13.85 -13.24
N THR A 2 20.76 -12.73 -12.64
CA THR A 2 19.87 -11.93 -11.79
C THR A 2 19.07 -11.02 -12.72
N THR A 3 17.79 -11.34 -12.93
CA THR A 3 16.88 -10.51 -13.73
C THR A 3 16.78 -9.12 -13.11
N ALA A 4 16.72 -8.07 -13.94
CA ALA A 4 16.51 -6.71 -13.47
C ALA A 4 15.18 -6.61 -12.69
N PRO A 5 15.11 -5.82 -11.60
CA PRO A 5 13.91 -5.71 -10.79
C PRO A 5 12.74 -5.20 -11.64
N SER A 6 11.60 -5.88 -11.54
CA SER A 6 10.40 -5.58 -12.32
C SER A 6 9.36 -4.98 -11.40
N LEU A 7 9.10 -3.69 -11.58
CA LEU A 7 8.05 -2.98 -10.83
C LEU A 7 6.62 -3.35 -11.28
N LYS A 8 6.49 -4.26 -12.26
CA LYS A 8 5.17 -4.71 -12.72
C LYS A 8 4.52 -5.58 -11.64
N VAL A 9 3.38 -5.12 -11.14
CA VAL A 9 2.53 -5.90 -10.23
C VAL A 9 1.88 -7.05 -10.99
N LYS A 10 2.01 -8.28 -10.47
CA LYS A 10 1.36 -9.49 -10.99
C LYS A 10 0.09 -9.84 -10.25
N LYS A 11 0.07 -9.68 -8.93
CA LYS A 11 -1.07 -10.05 -8.09
C LYS A 11 -1.08 -9.21 -6.82
N ILE A 12 -2.28 -8.80 -6.40
CA ILE A 12 -2.52 -8.11 -5.13
C ILE A 12 -3.46 -8.99 -4.29
N ARG A 13 -3.16 -9.17 -3.00
CA ARG A 13 -4.02 -9.86 -2.04
C ARG A 13 -4.26 -8.97 -0.83
N SER A 14 -5.52 -8.64 -0.59
CA SER A 14 -5.96 -7.91 0.61
C SER A 14 -7.43 -8.24 0.92
N PRO A 15 -7.72 -9.42 1.46
CA PRO A 15 -9.09 -9.82 1.79
C PRO A 15 -9.65 -8.94 2.93
N ARG A 16 -10.98 -8.78 3.00
CA ARG A 16 -11.61 -8.06 4.10
C ARG A 16 -11.19 -8.65 5.45
N GLY A 17 -10.94 -7.77 6.42
CA GLY A 17 -10.42 -8.14 7.75
C GLY A 17 -8.92 -8.41 7.80
N ALA A 18 -8.21 -8.45 6.67
CA ALA A 18 -6.75 -8.52 6.69
C ALA A 18 -6.12 -7.27 7.32
N LYS A 19 -4.92 -7.44 7.87
CA LYS A 19 -4.09 -6.36 8.41
C LYS A 19 -2.87 -6.05 7.53
N VAL A 20 -2.71 -6.79 6.43
CA VAL A 20 -1.62 -6.66 5.47
C VAL A 20 -2.17 -6.77 4.06
N THR A 21 -1.54 -6.04 3.14
CA THR A 21 -1.71 -6.21 1.70
C THR A 21 -0.43 -6.83 1.15
N GLU A 22 -0.56 -7.91 0.39
CA GLU A 22 0.56 -8.57 -0.27
C GLU A 22 0.56 -8.27 -1.77
N ILE A 23 1.74 -8.05 -2.34
CA ILE A 23 1.92 -7.77 -3.77
C ILE A 23 3.02 -8.69 -4.33
N ASP A 24 2.67 -9.47 -5.35
CA ASP A 24 3.65 -10.23 -6.14
C ASP A 24 4.14 -9.36 -7.30
N PHE A 25 5.45 -9.24 -7.46
CA PHE A 25 6.08 -8.46 -8.52
C PHE A 25 6.62 -9.36 -9.64
N GLY A 26 6.88 -8.74 -10.79
CA GLY A 26 7.29 -9.43 -12.03
C GLY A 26 8.56 -10.25 -11.90
N ASP A 27 9.48 -9.80 -11.03
CA ASP A 27 10.79 -10.37 -10.73
C ASP A 27 10.76 -11.44 -9.63
N GLY A 28 9.58 -11.75 -9.07
CA GLY A 28 9.41 -12.70 -7.99
C GLY A 28 9.52 -12.10 -6.58
N HIS A 29 9.77 -10.80 -6.45
CA HIS A 29 9.67 -10.12 -5.17
C HIS A 29 8.22 -10.18 -4.65
N VAL A 30 8.07 -10.39 -3.34
CA VAL A 30 6.78 -10.33 -2.64
C VAL A 30 6.86 -9.20 -1.62
N GLY A 31 6.08 -8.15 -1.84
CA GLY A 31 5.95 -7.05 -0.89
C GLY A 31 4.84 -7.35 0.12
N ILE A 32 5.12 -7.14 1.41
CA ILE A 32 4.15 -7.25 2.50
C ILE A 32 3.97 -5.87 3.11
N TYR A 33 2.77 -5.31 3.01
CA TYR A 33 2.47 -3.94 3.42
C TYR A 33 1.43 -3.95 4.54
N PRO A 34 1.84 -3.78 5.81
CA PRO A 34 0.91 -3.63 6.91
C PRO A 34 0.00 -2.43 6.71
N HIS A 35 -1.30 -2.59 7.01
CA HIS A 35 -2.28 -1.51 6.83
C HIS A 35 -1.97 -0.31 7.73
N ALA A 36 -1.38 -0.53 8.90
CA ALA A 36 -0.88 0.54 9.75
C ALA A 36 0.20 1.40 9.06
N VAL A 37 1.09 0.75 8.30
CA VAL A 37 2.13 1.44 7.51
C VAL A 37 1.51 2.19 6.33
N LEU A 38 0.61 1.54 5.59
CA LEU A 38 -0.10 2.17 4.47
C LEU A 38 -0.90 3.40 4.92
N ARG A 39 -1.65 3.27 6.03
CA ARG A 39 -2.43 4.36 6.61
C ARG A 39 -1.53 5.45 7.19
N GLY A 40 -0.44 5.06 7.85
CA GLY A 40 0.47 5.99 8.50
C GLY A 40 1.29 6.83 7.53
N TYR A 41 1.57 6.31 6.33
CA TYR A 41 2.18 7.06 5.23
C TYR A 41 1.17 7.53 4.18
N CYS A 42 -0.12 7.65 4.53
CA CYS A 42 -1.13 8.12 3.58
C CYS A 42 -0.73 9.51 3.04
N PRO A 43 -0.56 9.68 1.71
CA PRO A 43 -0.03 10.91 1.13
C PRO A 43 -1.10 11.97 0.88
N CYS A 44 -2.36 11.73 1.28
CA CYS A 44 -3.46 12.63 0.95
C CYS A 44 -3.35 13.95 1.71
N ALA A 45 -3.95 15.01 1.14
CA ALA A 45 -3.97 16.34 1.76
C ALA A 45 -4.63 16.37 3.14
N GLY A 46 -5.60 15.47 3.41
CA GLY A 46 -6.22 15.35 4.72
C GLY A 46 -5.29 14.83 5.81
N CYS A 47 -4.25 14.07 5.45
CA CYS A 47 -3.26 13.57 6.40
C CYS A 47 -2.00 14.43 6.44
N GLN A 48 -1.48 14.84 5.28
CA GLN A 48 -0.17 15.50 5.17
C GLN A 48 -0.25 17.02 4.93
N GLY A 49 -1.41 17.54 4.53
CA GLY A 49 -1.54 18.89 3.98
C GLY A 49 -1.15 18.96 2.50
N HIS A 50 -1.14 20.17 1.92
CA HIS A 50 -0.87 20.37 0.49
C HIS A 50 0.62 20.46 0.11
N GLN A 51 1.53 20.40 1.08
CA GLN A 51 2.96 20.66 0.88
C GLN A 51 3.83 19.85 1.84
N GLY A 52 5.11 19.67 1.49
CA GLY A 52 6.10 18.99 2.33
C GLY A 52 6.33 17.53 1.97
N THR A 53 7.23 16.88 2.70
CA THR A 53 7.52 15.46 2.57
C THR A 53 6.53 14.64 3.39
N VAL A 54 6.10 13.49 2.84
CA VAL A 54 5.24 12.55 3.57
C VAL A 54 5.96 12.08 4.84
N ARG A 55 5.28 12.16 5.98
CA ARG A 55 5.77 11.66 7.26
C ARG A 55 4.84 10.57 7.78
N PHE A 56 5.40 9.71 8.62
CA PHE A 56 4.61 8.71 9.32
C PHE A 56 3.74 9.39 10.38
N ILE A 57 2.45 9.11 10.34
CA ILE A 57 1.45 9.54 11.32
C ILE A 57 0.85 8.27 11.92
N GLU A 58 1.04 8.03 13.21
CA GLU A 58 0.51 6.83 13.87
C GLU A 58 -1.02 6.77 13.71
N PRO A 59 -1.58 5.69 13.11
CA PRO A 59 -3.02 5.53 13.01
C PRO A 59 -3.65 5.34 14.38
N VAL A 60 -4.66 6.16 14.70
CA VAL A 60 -5.37 6.07 15.99
C VAL A 60 -6.59 5.14 15.85
N GLY A 61 -6.50 3.96 16.47
CA GLY A 61 -7.58 2.99 16.52
C GLY A 61 -7.74 2.13 15.25
N ASP A 62 -8.35 0.96 15.43
CA ASP A 62 -8.34 -0.11 14.41
C ASP A 62 -9.09 0.24 13.14
N ARG A 63 -10.16 1.03 13.25
CA ARG A 63 -11.03 1.39 12.11
C ARG A 63 -10.29 2.12 10.99
N GLN A 64 -9.22 2.86 11.31
CA GLN A 64 -8.43 3.56 10.30
C GLN A 64 -7.54 2.62 9.48
N THR A 65 -7.31 1.40 9.96
CA THR A 65 -6.45 0.39 9.33
C THR A 65 -7.25 -0.78 8.74
N GLU A 66 -8.58 -0.74 8.88
CA GLU A 66 -9.47 -1.69 8.24
C GLU A 66 -9.70 -1.28 6.79
N LEU A 67 -9.36 -2.18 5.87
CA LEU A 67 -9.48 -1.91 4.45
C LEU A 67 -10.89 -2.26 3.96
N GLU A 68 -11.66 -1.23 3.66
CA GLU A 68 -13.04 -1.38 3.15
C GLU A 68 -13.10 -1.80 1.69
N ARG A 69 -12.24 -1.19 0.86
CA ARG A 69 -12.22 -1.37 -0.59
C ARG A 69 -10.84 -1.10 -1.16
N ILE A 70 -10.45 -1.88 -2.16
CA ILE A 70 -9.26 -1.68 -2.97
C ILE A 70 -9.60 -1.89 -4.43
N GLU A 71 -9.11 -0.99 -5.28
CA GLU A 71 -9.26 -1.08 -6.73
C GLU A 71 -8.02 -0.49 -7.41
N PRO A 72 -7.68 -0.98 -8.61
CA PRO A 72 -6.72 -0.28 -9.45
C PRO A 72 -7.32 1.05 -9.93
N VAL A 73 -6.54 2.12 -9.85
CA VAL A 73 -6.89 3.44 -10.39
C VAL A 73 -5.84 3.88 -11.40
N GLY A 74 -6.27 4.56 -12.47
CA GLY A 74 -5.40 5.00 -13.57
C GLY A 74 -5.10 3.90 -14.60
N ASN A 75 -4.17 4.19 -15.52
CA ASN A 75 -3.81 3.32 -16.66
C ASN A 75 -2.57 2.44 -16.41
N TYR A 76 -2.21 2.17 -15.15
CA TYR A 76 -1.01 1.41 -14.79
C TYR A 76 -1.26 -0.10 -14.68
N ALA A 77 -2.19 -0.64 -15.47
CA ALA A 77 -2.57 -2.06 -15.50
C ALA A 77 -2.49 -2.61 -16.94
#